data_AF-A0A3S1A349-F1
#
_entry.id   AF-A0A3S1A349-F1
#
_cell.length_a   1.000
_cell.length_b   1.000
_cell.length_c   1.000
_cell.angle_alpha   90.00
_cell.angle_beta   90.00
_cell.angle_gamma   90.00
#
_symmetry.space_group_name_H-M   'P 1'
#
loop_
_entity.id
_entity.type
_entity.pdbx_description
1 polymer ?
#
loop_
_entity_poly.entity_id
_entity_poly.type
_entity_poly.pdbx_seq_one_letter_code
_entity_poly.pdbx_strand_id
1 'polypeptide(L)'
;MHDLVGAYQRLDRIYQLYIQSAFPLRYTALATERNDILKKPGILSQAPLVEPVPTYPSSGMDLATAAARLPTGYNDLVSLGQMIFDPSIPLYEHQWKSLEAVILNKKDIVVTTGTGSGKTECFLLPLLAQLAKESAFWANCPQTTSQQNWWNGKGNRVSQWTHAPRPKAVRALILYPLNALVEDQLRRLRKALDTSQVHQWLNTARGGNRITFGRYTGQTAVSGERKQDSIERLRRELTERSQQWTEIQKLQDPELNYYFPRVDGAEMWSRWDMQECPPDILITNYSMLNIMMM
;
A
#
# COMPACT_ATOMS: atom_id res chain seq x y z
N MET A 1 -23.87 -13.17 11.62
CA MET A 1 -23.83 -12.91 10.17
C MET A 1 -24.50 -11.57 9.94
N HIS A 2 -23.82 -10.60 9.34
CA HIS A 2 -24.39 -9.26 9.16
C HIS A 2 -25.55 -9.31 8.14
N ASP A 3 -26.69 -8.70 8.49
CA ASP A 3 -27.89 -8.60 7.63
C ASP A 3 -27.60 -7.73 6.40
N LEU A 4 -27.15 -8.39 5.32
CA LEU A 4 -26.68 -7.76 4.10
C LEU A 4 -27.83 -7.10 3.32
N VAL A 5 -28.99 -7.76 3.31
CA VAL A 5 -30.21 -7.25 2.67
C VAL A 5 -30.73 -6.00 3.40
N GLY A 6 -30.82 -6.04 4.73
CA GLY A 6 -31.25 -4.87 5.48
C GLY A 6 -30.21 -3.76 5.50
N ALA A 7 -28.90 -4.06 5.44
CA ALA A 7 -27.87 -3.03 5.27
C ALA A 7 -28.05 -2.28 3.94
N TYR A 8 -28.29 -3.02 2.85
CA TYR A 8 -28.65 -2.45 1.55
C TYR A 8 -29.90 -1.55 1.65
N GLN A 9 -31.00 -2.05 2.23
CA GLN A 9 -32.25 -1.29 2.38
C GLN A 9 -32.07 -0.01 3.20
N ARG A 10 -31.24 -0.05 4.26
CA ARG A 10 -30.92 1.12 5.09
C ARG A 10 -30.10 2.15 4.31
N LEU A 11 -29.07 1.72 3.59
CA LEU A 11 -28.24 2.61 2.77
C LEU A 11 -29.05 3.26 1.66
N ASP A 12 -29.84 2.48 0.92
CA ASP A 12 -30.73 2.98 -0.12
C ASP A 12 -31.65 4.09 0.42
N ARG A 13 -32.30 3.82 1.57
CA ARG A 13 -33.15 4.82 2.24
C ARG A 13 -32.38 6.08 2.66
N ILE A 14 -31.17 5.93 3.22
CA ILE A 14 -30.35 7.07 3.65
C ILE A 14 -29.98 7.95 2.45
N TYR A 15 -29.55 7.36 1.35
CA TYR A 15 -29.21 8.12 0.13
C TYR A 15 -30.43 8.81 -0.47
N GLN A 16 -31.60 8.15 -0.47
CA GLN A 16 -32.84 8.81 -0.91
C GLN A 16 -33.15 10.03 -0.05
N LEU A 17 -33.07 9.90 1.28
CA LEU A 17 -33.32 11.01 2.21
C LEU A 17 -32.30 12.15 2.02
N TYR A 18 -31.02 11.82 1.80
CA TYR A 18 -29.97 12.80 1.53
C TYR A 18 -30.26 13.60 0.25
N ILE A 19 -30.61 12.94 -0.85
CA ILE A 19 -30.93 13.65 -2.11
C ILE A 19 -32.17 14.52 -1.92
N GLN A 20 -33.18 14.01 -1.20
CA GLN A 20 -34.41 14.75 -0.92
C GLN A 20 -34.15 16.03 -0.10
N SER A 21 -33.23 15.97 0.88
CA SER A 21 -32.89 17.12 1.72
C SER A 21 -31.90 18.08 1.05
N ALA A 22 -30.93 17.58 0.29
CA ALA A 22 -29.95 18.40 -0.41
C ALA A 22 -30.54 19.18 -1.60
N PHE A 23 -31.56 18.62 -2.27
CA PHE A 23 -32.17 19.20 -3.46
C PHE A 23 -33.69 19.33 -3.30
N PRO A 24 -34.19 20.21 -2.41
CA PRO A 24 -35.63 20.39 -2.20
C PRO A 24 -36.30 20.97 -3.45
N LEU A 25 -37.47 20.44 -3.81
CA LEU A 25 -38.28 20.93 -4.93
C LEU A 25 -39.51 21.66 -4.38
N ARG A 26 -39.79 22.85 -4.92
CA ARG A 26 -40.94 23.68 -4.50
C ARG A 26 -42.29 23.04 -4.83
N TYR A 27 -42.37 22.36 -5.97
CA TYR A 27 -43.61 21.75 -6.45
C TYR A 27 -43.70 20.29 -5.99
N THR A 28 -44.79 19.96 -5.29
CA THR A 28 -45.03 18.62 -4.73
C THR A 28 -45.09 17.54 -5.82
N ALA A 29 -45.68 17.85 -6.98
CA ALA A 29 -45.74 16.91 -8.11
C ALA A 29 -44.34 16.47 -8.58
N LEU A 30 -43.42 17.42 -8.77
CA LEU A 30 -42.04 17.14 -9.17
C LEU A 30 -41.25 16.42 -8.06
N ALA A 31 -41.51 16.74 -6.80
CA ALA A 31 -40.90 16.04 -5.67
C ALA A 31 -41.31 14.57 -5.62
N THR A 32 -42.59 14.27 -5.85
CA THR A 32 -43.11 12.90 -5.94
C THR A 32 -42.51 12.16 -7.13
N GLU A 33 -42.50 12.76 -8.32
CA GLU A 33 -41.94 12.16 -9.52
C GLU A 33 -40.45 11.78 -9.34
N ARG A 34 -39.65 12.69 -8.79
CA ARG A 34 -38.26 12.41 -8.43
C ARG A 34 -38.17 11.24 -7.44
N ASN A 35 -38.96 11.24 -6.38
CA ASN A 35 -38.93 10.19 -5.36
C ASN A 35 -39.26 8.82 -5.94
N ASP A 36 -40.19 8.75 -6.90
CA ASP A 36 -40.54 7.50 -7.56
C ASP A 36 -39.45 7.04 -8.55
N ILE A 37 -38.77 7.97 -9.21
CA ILE A 37 -37.59 7.65 -10.04
C ILE A 37 -36.45 7.11 -9.17
N LEU A 38 -36.15 7.73 -8.02
CA LEU A 38 -35.06 7.30 -7.14
C LEU A 38 -35.27 5.89 -6.55
N LYS A 39 -36.52 5.44 -6.42
CA LYS A 39 -36.83 4.07 -5.97
C LYS A 39 -36.65 3.00 -7.05
N LYS A 40 -36.49 3.39 -8.32
CA LYS A 40 -36.33 2.41 -9.41
C LYS A 40 -34.97 1.70 -9.26
N PRO A 41 -34.91 0.37 -9.37
CA PRO A 41 -33.66 -0.38 -9.35
C PRO A 41 -32.67 0.16 -10.40
N GLY A 42 -31.41 0.31 -10.02
CA GLY A 42 -30.34 0.76 -10.91
C GLY A 42 -30.21 2.28 -11.05
N ILE A 43 -31.13 3.09 -10.48
CA ILE A 43 -30.99 4.55 -10.46
C ILE A 43 -30.09 4.99 -9.32
N LEU A 44 -30.50 4.70 -8.08
CA LEU A 44 -29.74 5.07 -6.89
C LEU A 44 -28.92 3.90 -6.35
N SER A 45 -29.54 2.73 -6.34
CA SER A 45 -28.94 1.51 -5.79
C SER A 45 -29.42 0.29 -6.57
N GLN A 46 -28.66 -0.80 -6.46
CA GLN A 46 -28.97 -2.10 -7.04
C GLN A 46 -28.99 -3.13 -5.92
N ALA A 47 -29.94 -4.07 -5.98
CA ALA A 47 -29.98 -5.18 -5.05
C ALA A 47 -28.61 -5.89 -5.02
N PRO A 48 -28.09 -6.24 -3.83
CA PRO A 48 -26.78 -6.83 -3.71
C PRO A 48 -26.73 -8.18 -4.43
N LEU A 49 -25.72 -8.36 -5.29
CA LEU A 49 -25.40 -9.66 -5.86
C LEU A 49 -24.62 -10.46 -4.81
N VAL A 50 -25.15 -11.62 -4.41
CA VAL A 50 -24.47 -12.54 -3.51
C VAL A 50 -24.00 -13.74 -4.32
N GLU A 51 -22.69 -13.87 -4.46
CA GLU A 51 -22.05 -14.98 -5.14
C GLU A 51 -21.17 -15.76 -4.15
N PRO A 52 -21.26 -17.10 -4.08
CA PRO A 52 -20.30 -17.88 -3.32
C PRO A 52 -18.93 -17.78 -3.99
N VAL A 53 -17.91 -17.35 -3.24
CA VAL A 53 -16.54 -17.29 -3.75
C VAL A 53 -16.02 -18.73 -3.88
N PRO A 54 -15.50 -19.14 -5.05
CA PRO A 54 -14.92 -20.47 -5.20
C PRO A 54 -13.74 -20.64 -4.25
N THR A 55 -13.68 -21.79 -3.58
CA THR A 55 -12.51 -22.20 -2.81
C THR A 55 -11.39 -22.58 -3.77
N TYR A 56 -10.29 -21.83 -3.74
CA TYR A 56 -9.13 -22.12 -4.56
C TYR A 56 -8.34 -23.30 -3.98
N PRO A 57 -7.77 -24.18 -4.81
CA PRO A 57 -6.95 -25.29 -4.34
C PRO A 57 -5.82 -24.80 -3.43
N SER A 58 -5.65 -25.46 -2.29
CA SER A 58 -4.55 -25.22 -1.37
C SER A 58 -3.27 -25.87 -1.90
N SER A 59 -2.13 -25.20 -1.73
CA SER A 59 -0.81 -25.79 -1.97
C SER A 59 -0.41 -26.80 -0.88
N GLY A 60 -1.13 -26.82 0.25
CA GLY A 60 -0.78 -27.58 1.45
C GLY A 60 0.42 -27.02 2.22
N MET A 61 0.94 -25.85 1.83
CA MET A 61 2.13 -25.23 2.43
C MET A 61 1.78 -23.85 2.96
N ASP A 62 2.17 -23.58 4.20
CA ASP A 62 2.25 -22.22 4.71
C ASP A 62 3.45 -21.46 4.10
N LEU A 63 3.58 -20.17 4.44
CA LEU A 63 4.65 -19.32 3.94
C LEU A 63 6.05 -19.86 4.30
N ALA A 64 6.22 -20.40 5.51
CA ALA A 64 7.51 -20.90 5.98
C ALA A 64 7.94 -22.16 5.22
N THR A 65 7.02 -23.09 5.03
CA THR A 65 7.22 -24.33 4.26
C THR A 65 7.48 -24.01 2.81
N ALA A 66 6.75 -23.06 2.22
CA ALA A 66 6.99 -22.59 0.86
C ALA A 66 8.37 -21.95 0.71
N ALA A 67 8.77 -21.07 1.64
CA ALA A 67 10.09 -20.43 1.63
C ALA A 67 11.23 -21.45 1.76
N ALA A 68 11.06 -22.47 2.61
CA ALA A 68 12.04 -23.55 2.78
C ALA A 68 12.24 -24.43 1.52
N ARG A 69 11.28 -24.44 0.59
CA ARG A 69 11.41 -25.12 -0.71
C ARG A 69 12.14 -24.29 -1.76
N LEU A 70 12.37 -23.00 -1.51
CA LEU A 70 13.15 -22.15 -2.40
C LEU A 70 14.66 -22.39 -2.22
N PRO A 71 15.50 -21.96 -3.17
CA PRO A 71 16.95 -22.11 -3.07
C PRO A 71 17.48 -21.32 -1.86
N THR A 72 18.68 -21.67 -1.42
CA THR A 72 19.36 -20.97 -0.32
C THR A 72 19.39 -19.45 -0.55
N GLY A 73 19.03 -18.68 0.49
CA GLY A 73 18.99 -17.21 0.46
C GLY A 73 17.59 -16.60 0.32
N TYR A 74 16.54 -17.41 0.15
CA TYR A 74 15.15 -16.92 0.10
C TYR A 74 14.35 -17.12 1.40
N ASN A 75 14.96 -17.71 2.44
CA ASN A 75 14.28 -17.99 3.73
C ASN A 75 13.74 -16.72 4.40
N ASP A 76 14.43 -15.59 4.21
CA ASP A 76 14.04 -14.29 4.75
C ASP A 76 12.75 -13.71 4.10
N LEU A 77 12.19 -14.38 3.08
CA LEU A 77 10.84 -14.10 2.59
C LEU A 77 9.82 -14.11 3.74
N VAL A 78 9.96 -15.04 4.70
CA VAL A 78 9.05 -15.16 5.84
C VAL A 78 9.02 -13.86 6.65
N SER A 79 10.17 -13.22 6.86
CA SER A 79 10.29 -12.01 7.66
C SER A 79 9.48 -10.84 7.09
N LEU A 80 9.39 -10.72 5.77
CA LEU A 80 8.61 -9.70 5.08
C LEU A 80 7.16 -10.14 4.82
N GLY A 81 6.94 -11.41 4.48
CA GLY A 81 5.65 -11.94 4.06
C GLY A 81 4.69 -12.20 5.22
N GLN A 82 5.18 -12.56 6.41
CA GLN A 82 4.36 -12.94 7.58
C GLN A 82 3.35 -11.87 8.03
N MET A 83 3.56 -10.59 7.66
CA MET A 83 2.65 -9.50 8.04
C MET A 83 1.51 -9.30 7.04
N ILE A 84 1.61 -9.89 5.84
CA ILE A 84 0.54 -9.87 4.82
C ILE A 84 -0.10 -11.27 4.70
N PHE A 85 0.68 -12.33 4.93
CA PHE A 85 0.25 -13.72 4.85
C PHE A 85 0.17 -14.30 6.24
N ASP A 86 -1.04 -14.64 6.67
CA ASP A 86 -1.26 -15.35 7.92
C ASP A 86 -0.45 -16.65 7.90
N PRO A 87 0.53 -16.83 8.80
CA PRO A 87 1.37 -18.02 8.84
C PRO A 87 0.58 -19.31 9.06
N SER A 88 -0.63 -19.23 9.61
CA SER A 88 -1.49 -20.39 9.84
C SER A 88 -2.31 -20.81 8.61
N ILE A 89 -2.35 -19.96 7.56
CA ILE A 89 -3.14 -20.21 6.36
C ILE A 89 -2.22 -20.72 5.24
N PRO A 90 -2.48 -21.92 4.67
CA PRO A 90 -1.76 -22.39 3.52
C PRO A 90 -1.94 -21.45 2.32
N LEU A 91 -0.85 -21.25 1.57
CA LEU A 91 -0.90 -20.56 0.29
C LEU A 91 -1.80 -21.33 -0.68
N TYR A 92 -2.49 -20.63 -1.57
CA TYR A 92 -3.16 -21.28 -2.69
C TYR A 92 -2.14 -21.87 -3.68
N GLU A 93 -2.53 -22.92 -4.38
CA GLU A 93 -1.69 -23.62 -5.35
C GLU A 93 -1.16 -22.66 -6.43
N HIS A 94 -1.97 -21.71 -6.89
CA HIS A 94 -1.57 -20.72 -7.89
C HIS A 94 -0.59 -19.67 -7.35
N GLN A 95 -0.63 -19.36 -6.05
CA GLN A 95 0.34 -18.48 -5.39
C GLN A 95 1.70 -19.17 -5.29
N TRP A 96 1.72 -20.46 -4.89
CA TRP A 96 2.93 -21.27 -4.90
C TRP A 96 3.51 -21.42 -6.32
N LYS A 97 2.68 -21.77 -7.31
CA LYS A 97 3.10 -21.88 -8.72
C LYS A 97 3.69 -20.57 -9.25
N SER A 98 3.16 -19.42 -8.84
CA SER A 98 3.70 -18.11 -9.20
C SER A 98 5.09 -17.89 -8.60
N LEU A 99 5.27 -18.21 -7.32
CA LEU A 99 6.55 -18.11 -6.64
C LEU A 99 7.59 -19.05 -7.26
N GLU A 100 7.22 -20.30 -7.55
CA GLU A 100 8.05 -21.30 -8.22
C GLU A 100 8.46 -20.85 -9.63
N ALA A 101 7.49 -20.40 -10.45
CA ALA A 101 7.75 -19.94 -11.81
C ALA A 101 8.72 -18.77 -11.87
N VAL A 102 8.56 -17.78 -10.99
CA VAL A 102 9.41 -16.57 -11.00
C VAL A 102 10.77 -16.83 -10.34
N ILE A 103 10.82 -17.51 -9.20
CA ILE A 103 12.06 -17.66 -8.42
C ILE A 103 12.92 -18.81 -8.94
N LEU A 104 12.34 -19.99 -9.17
CA LEU A 104 13.09 -21.16 -9.65
C LEU A 104 13.30 -21.12 -11.16
N ASN A 105 12.21 -20.90 -11.89
CA ASN A 105 12.21 -21.08 -13.34
C ASN A 105 12.53 -19.79 -14.12
N LYS A 106 12.61 -18.63 -13.44
CA LYS A 106 12.90 -17.31 -14.04
C LYS A 106 11.94 -16.97 -15.18
N LYS A 107 10.66 -17.29 -15.03
CA LYS A 107 9.61 -17.04 -16.03
C LYS A 107 8.75 -15.84 -15.64
N ASP A 108 8.28 -15.12 -16.65
CA ASP A 108 7.18 -14.18 -16.53
C ASP A 108 5.86 -14.93 -16.33
N ILE A 109 4.92 -14.32 -15.60
CA ILE A 109 3.64 -14.93 -15.26
C ILE A 109 2.47 -14.04 -15.64
N VAL A 110 1.37 -14.67 -16.05
CA VAL A 110 0.05 -14.05 -16.19
C VAL A 110 -0.91 -14.83 -15.31
N VAL A 111 -1.59 -14.14 -14.39
CA VAL A 111 -2.49 -14.77 -13.40
C VAL A 111 -3.93 -14.45 -13.75
N THR A 112 -4.67 -15.46 -14.22
CA THR A 112 -6.04 -15.33 -14.75
C THR A 112 -7.10 -15.92 -13.82
N THR A 113 -7.12 -15.48 -12.56
CA THR A 113 -8.05 -15.98 -11.53
C THR A 113 -9.13 -14.94 -11.18
N GLY A 114 -10.23 -15.38 -10.57
CA GLY A 114 -11.35 -14.54 -10.15
C GLY A 114 -10.98 -13.48 -9.11
N THR A 115 -11.88 -12.51 -8.90
CA THR A 115 -11.73 -11.50 -7.84
C THR A 115 -11.65 -12.19 -6.47
N GLY A 116 -10.80 -11.67 -5.58
CA GLY A 116 -10.60 -12.25 -4.25
C GLY A 116 -9.79 -13.56 -4.21
N SER A 117 -9.28 -14.06 -5.34
CA SER A 117 -8.49 -15.31 -5.35
C SER A 117 -7.11 -15.22 -4.69
N GLY A 118 -6.65 -14.00 -4.42
CA GLY A 118 -5.27 -13.74 -4.03
C GLY A 118 -4.29 -13.54 -5.20
N LYS A 119 -4.72 -12.82 -6.25
CA LYS A 119 -3.84 -12.41 -7.38
C LYS A 119 -2.68 -11.54 -6.94
N THR A 120 -2.91 -10.70 -5.93
CA THR A 120 -1.91 -9.77 -5.42
C THR A 120 -0.70 -10.52 -4.86
N GLU A 121 -0.97 -11.63 -4.18
CA GLU A 121 0.01 -12.51 -3.57
C GLU A 121 0.91 -13.17 -4.60
N CYS A 122 0.39 -13.47 -5.79
CA CYS A 122 1.14 -14.10 -6.87
C CYS A 122 2.31 -13.25 -7.37
N PHE A 123 2.21 -11.92 -7.33
CA PHE A 123 3.32 -11.03 -7.69
C PHE A 123 4.07 -10.49 -6.46
N LEU A 124 3.39 -10.30 -5.31
CA LEU A 124 4.04 -9.83 -4.09
C LEU A 124 5.00 -10.85 -3.49
N LEU A 125 4.64 -12.14 -3.46
CA LEU A 125 5.50 -13.20 -2.93
C LEU A 125 6.89 -13.22 -3.61
N PRO A 126 6.99 -13.35 -4.95
CA PRO A 126 8.30 -13.34 -5.60
C PRO A 126 9.02 -11.99 -5.47
N LEU A 127 8.29 -10.86 -5.46
CA LEU A 127 8.89 -9.54 -5.23
C LEU A 127 9.56 -9.47 -3.85
N LEU A 128 8.83 -9.79 -2.78
CA LEU A 128 9.36 -9.78 -1.42
C LEU A 128 10.52 -10.77 -1.26
N ALA A 129 10.45 -11.93 -1.91
CA ALA A 129 11.53 -12.92 -1.90
C ALA A 129 12.82 -12.36 -2.50
N GLN A 130 12.73 -11.66 -3.63
CA GLN A 130 13.88 -11.03 -4.28
C GLN A 130 14.44 -9.87 -3.44
N LEU A 131 13.58 -9.02 -2.87
CA LEU A 131 14.02 -7.92 -1.99
C LEU A 131 14.68 -8.44 -0.71
N ALA A 132 14.12 -9.48 -0.09
CA ALA A 132 14.71 -10.12 1.09
C ALA A 132 16.10 -10.69 0.77
N LYS A 133 16.26 -11.37 -0.37
CA LYS A 133 17.54 -11.93 -0.79
C LYS A 133 18.56 -10.85 -1.14
N GLU A 134 18.17 -9.84 -1.93
CA GLU A 134 19.09 -8.79 -2.37
C GLU A 134 19.57 -7.94 -1.18
N SER A 135 18.66 -7.62 -0.24
CA SER A 135 18.98 -6.79 0.91
C SER A 135 20.04 -7.39 1.83
N ALA A 136 20.24 -8.72 1.81
CA ALA A 136 21.30 -9.37 2.56
C ALA A 136 22.71 -8.93 2.15
N PHE A 137 22.87 -8.36 0.95
CA PHE A 137 24.14 -7.88 0.41
C PHE A 137 24.33 -6.36 0.53
N TRP A 138 23.38 -5.64 1.12
CA TRP A 138 23.50 -4.20 1.30
C TRP A 138 24.49 -3.87 2.41
N ALA A 139 25.33 -2.86 2.17
CA ALA A 139 26.19 -2.30 3.21
C ALA A 139 25.35 -1.75 4.37
N ASN A 140 25.90 -1.83 5.59
CA ASN A 140 25.23 -1.34 6.80
C ASN A 140 24.88 0.15 6.65
N CYS A 141 23.66 0.49 7.05
CA CYS A 141 23.15 1.85 7.06
C CYS A 141 23.49 2.52 8.40
N PRO A 142 24.31 3.59 8.42
CA PRO A 142 24.60 4.32 9.64
C PRO A 142 23.30 4.85 10.26
N GLN A 143 23.10 4.63 11.56
CA GLN A 143 21.99 5.24 12.28
C GLN A 143 22.28 6.73 12.45
N THR A 144 21.50 7.59 11.79
CA THR A 144 21.65 9.03 11.91
C THR A 144 20.86 9.55 13.12
N THR A 145 21.51 10.33 13.99
CA THR A 145 21.01 10.64 15.33
C THR A 145 20.32 11.99 15.52
N SER A 146 20.18 12.87 14.52
CA SER A 146 19.49 14.16 14.75
C SER A 146 19.05 14.96 13.52
N GLN A 147 19.70 14.83 12.36
CA GLN A 147 19.43 15.69 11.19
C GLN A 147 18.21 15.26 10.34
N GLN A 148 17.58 14.11 10.62
CA GLN A 148 16.48 13.60 9.78
C GLN A 148 15.19 14.43 9.92
N ASN A 149 14.92 14.99 11.10
CA ASN A 149 13.69 15.76 11.35
C ASN A 149 13.90 17.26 11.07
N TRP A 150 14.48 17.60 9.92
CA TRP A 150 14.78 18.99 9.53
C TRP A 150 13.54 19.90 9.55
N TRP A 151 12.33 19.32 9.48
CA TRP A 151 11.06 20.03 9.58
C TRP A 151 10.74 20.58 10.98
N ASN A 152 11.37 20.07 12.04
CA ASN A 152 11.16 20.53 13.43
C ASN A 152 11.93 21.83 13.76
N GLY A 153 12.68 22.39 12.82
CA GLY A 153 13.45 23.62 13.02
C GLY A 153 13.62 24.43 11.73
N LYS A 154 14.50 25.45 11.79
CA LYS A 154 14.83 26.33 10.65
C LYS A 154 15.97 25.78 9.78
N GLY A 155 16.22 24.46 9.85
CA GLY A 155 17.26 23.81 9.06
C GLY A 155 16.90 23.72 7.58
N ASN A 156 17.93 23.53 6.74
CA ASN A 156 17.76 23.22 5.33
C ASN A 156 17.10 21.84 5.16
N ARG A 157 16.41 21.63 4.03
CA ARG A 157 15.84 20.31 3.68
C ARG A 157 16.97 19.28 3.62
N VAL A 158 16.74 18.16 4.30
CA VAL A 158 17.59 16.96 4.21
C VAL A 158 16.79 15.85 3.54
N SER A 159 17.41 15.19 2.57
CA SER A 159 16.83 14.03 1.87
C SER A 159 16.71 12.83 2.79
N GLN A 160 15.58 12.12 2.71
CA GLN A 160 15.26 11.01 3.63
C GLN A 160 16.35 9.92 3.67
N TRP A 161 16.82 9.44 2.51
CA TRP A 161 17.63 8.22 2.41
C TRP A 161 19.03 8.41 1.79
N THR A 162 19.49 9.65 1.65
CA THR A 162 20.83 9.94 1.07
C THR A 162 21.98 9.37 1.92
N HIS A 163 21.79 9.27 3.23
CA HIS A 163 22.78 8.74 4.17
C HIS A 163 23.04 7.22 4.03
N ALA A 164 22.09 6.47 3.45
CA ALA A 164 22.21 5.03 3.34
C ALA A 164 23.14 4.67 2.16
N PRO A 165 24.25 3.93 2.38
CA PRO A 165 25.31 3.73 1.37
C PRO A 165 24.95 2.72 0.28
N ARG A 166 23.81 2.04 0.39
CA ARG A 166 23.36 1.04 -0.58
C ARG A 166 22.99 1.66 -1.94
N PRO A 167 23.07 0.89 -3.05
CA PRO A 167 22.56 1.32 -4.35
C PRO A 167 21.07 1.69 -4.32
N LYS A 168 20.76 2.89 -4.83
CA LYS A 168 19.38 3.40 -4.99
C LYS A 168 18.89 3.02 -6.38
N ALA A 169 17.81 2.24 -6.44
CA ALA A 169 17.27 1.73 -7.69
C ALA A 169 15.81 1.32 -7.51
N VAL A 170 15.02 1.55 -8.55
CA VAL A 170 13.67 0.98 -8.67
C VAL A 170 13.83 -0.50 -9.01
N ARG A 171 13.59 -1.37 -8.03
CA ARG A 171 13.65 -2.84 -8.16
C ARG A 171 12.32 -3.40 -8.64
N ALA A 172 11.23 -2.70 -8.35
CA ALA A 172 9.90 -3.05 -8.80
C ALA A 172 9.06 -1.81 -9.13
N LEU A 173 8.33 -1.89 -10.24
CA LEU A 173 7.32 -0.93 -10.64
C LEU A 173 5.94 -1.61 -10.59
N ILE A 174 5.05 -1.11 -9.75
CA ILE A 174 3.67 -1.59 -9.63
C ILE A 174 2.76 -0.55 -10.28
N LEU A 175 2.10 -0.93 -11.38
CA LEU A 175 1.19 -0.07 -12.14
C LEU A 175 -0.25 -0.47 -11.92
N TYR A 176 -1.05 0.48 -11.46
CA TYR A 176 -2.50 0.33 -11.37
C TYR A 176 -3.21 1.31 -12.30
N PRO A 177 -4.40 0.94 -12.81
CA PRO A 177 -5.17 1.85 -13.67
C PRO A 177 -5.74 3.05 -12.91
N LEU A 178 -6.04 2.91 -11.60
CA LEU A 178 -6.72 3.93 -10.79
C LEU A 178 -5.98 4.20 -9.48
N ASN A 179 -6.06 5.44 -8.99
CA ASN A 179 -5.51 5.83 -7.69
C ASN A 179 -6.09 5.02 -6.52
N ALA A 180 -7.38 4.69 -6.56
CA ALA A 180 -8.01 3.91 -5.48
C ALA A 180 -7.33 2.55 -5.27
N LEU A 181 -6.88 1.91 -6.36
CA LEU A 181 -6.14 0.65 -6.29
C LEU A 181 -4.72 0.85 -5.77
N VAL A 182 -4.08 1.99 -6.09
CA VAL A 182 -2.80 2.35 -5.48
C VAL A 182 -2.97 2.44 -3.96
N GLU A 183 -3.97 3.20 -3.48
CA GLU A 183 -4.17 3.45 -2.05
C GLU A 183 -4.45 2.16 -1.24
N ASP A 184 -5.28 1.25 -1.74
CA ASP A 184 -5.53 -0.04 -1.06
C ASP A 184 -4.24 -0.87 -0.90
N GLN A 185 -3.33 -0.76 -1.86
CA GLN A 185 -2.10 -1.56 -1.89
C GLN A 185 -0.98 -0.95 -1.04
N LEU A 186 -1.02 0.35 -0.77
CA LEU A 186 -0.10 0.98 0.19
C LEU A 186 -0.28 0.41 1.58
N ARG A 187 -1.50 0.15 2.01
CA ARG A 187 -1.76 -0.47 3.32
C ARG A 187 -1.05 -1.82 3.43
N ARG A 188 -1.06 -2.61 2.36
CA ARG A 188 -0.34 -3.90 2.30
C ARG A 188 1.17 -3.69 2.35
N LEU A 189 1.72 -2.75 1.57
CA LEU A 189 3.16 -2.45 1.60
C LEU A 189 3.61 -1.97 2.99
N ARG A 190 2.83 -1.12 3.66
CA ARG A 190 3.08 -0.71 5.05
C ARG A 190 3.03 -1.89 6.02
N LYS A 191 2.07 -2.82 5.86
CA LYS A 191 2.05 -4.06 6.66
C LYS A 191 3.34 -4.89 6.44
N ALA A 192 3.78 -5.07 5.20
CA ALA A 192 5.02 -5.82 4.92
C ALA A 192 6.30 -5.13 5.40
N LEU A 193 6.37 -3.80 5.36
CA LEU A 193 7.65 -3.08 5.44
C LEU A 193 7.79 -2.18 6.68
N ASP A 194 6.68 -1.79 7.33
CA ASP A 194 6.65 -0.75 8.36
C ASP A 194 6.17 -1.20 9.76
N THR A 195 6.02 -2.50 9.94
CA THR A 195 5.74 -3.06 11.27
C THR A 195 6.98 -3.05 12.16
N SER A 196 6.78 -2.94 13.47
CA SER A 196 7.89 -2.93 14.44
C SER A 196 8.73 -4.20 14.37
N GLN A 197 8.10 -5.37 14.13
CA GLN A 197 8.81 -6.65 13.96
C GLN A 197 9.70 -6.64 12.71
N VAL A 198 9.21 -6.11 11.59
CA VAL A 198 10.00 -5.99 10.36
C VAL A 198 11.12 -4.98 10.53
N HIS A 199 10.87 -3.84 11.16
CA HIS A 199 11.92 -2.86 11.48
C HIS A 199 13.00 -3.45 12.39
N GLN A 200 12.63 -4.25 13.38
CA GLN A 200 13.58 -4.94 14.24
C GLN A 200 14.44 -5.92 13.44
N TRP A 201 13.82 -6.74 12.59
CA TRP A 201 14.53 -7.65 11.69
C TRP A 201 15.47 -6.90 10.72
N LEU A 202 15.01 -5.79 10.12
CA LEU A 202 15.83 -4.95 9.25
C LEU A 202 17.01 -4.31 10.00
N ASN A 203 16.81 -3.91 11.26
CA ASN A 203 17.88 -3.38 12.08
C ASN A 203 18.95 -4.44 12.38
N THR A 204 18.55 -5.66 12.72
CA THR A 204 19.48 -6.73 13.13
C THR A 204 20.09 -7.47 11.94
N ALA A 205 19.28 -7.89 10.99
CA ALA A 205 19.67 -8.75 9.87
C ALA A 205 20.07 -7.98 8.60
N ARG A 206 19.79 -6.67 8.53
CA ARG A 206 20.06 -5.81 7.36
C ARG A 206 20.83 -4.54 7.71
N GLY A 207 21.50 -4.52 8.86
CA GLY A 207 22.38 -3.43 9.27
C GLY A 207 21.69 -2.07 9.33
N GLY A 208 20.41 -2.02 9.72
CA GLY A 208 19.65 -0.77 9.81
C GLY A 208 19.05 -0.28 8.51
N ASN A 209 19.22 -0.99 7.39
CA ASN A 209 18.59 -0.59 6.13
C ASN A 209 17.05 -0.64 6.20
N ARG A 210 16.40 0.06 5.27
CA ARG A 210 14.97 -0.12 4.97
C ARG A 210 14.79 -0.52 3.51
N ILE A 211 13.77 -1.35 3.27
CA ILE A 211 13.22 -1.60 1.94
C ILE A 211 12.17 -0.51 1.72
N THR A 212 12.44 0.43 0.83
CA THR A 212 11.64 1.65 0.65
C THR A 212 10.62 1.49 -0.46
N PHE A 213 9.48 2.17 -0.32
CA PHE A 213 8.51 2.28 -1.40
C PHE A 213 8.06 3.71 -1.60
N GLY A 214 7.81 4.06 -2.86
CA GLY A 214 7.39 5.38 -3.26
C GLY A 214 6.00 5.34 -3.87
N ARG A 215 5.05 6.06 -3.28
CA ARG A 215 3.78 6.37 -3.92
C ARG A 215 4.01 7.55 -4.86
N TYR A 216 3.89 7.36 -6.17
CA TYR A 216 3.98 8.45 -7.15
C TYR A 216 2.62 8.71 -7.78
N THR A 217 1.80 9.53 -7.14
CA THR A 217 0.48 9.95 -7.63
C THR A 217 0.33 11.46 -7.58
N GLY A 218 -0.82 11.98 -7.99
CA GLY A 218 -1.15 13.41 -7.85
C GLY A 218 -1.11 13.91 -6.40
N GLN A 219 -1.24 13.02 -5.41
CA GLN A 219 -1.21 13.35 -3.99
C GLN A 219 0.20 13.34 -3.39
N THR A 220 1.20 12.94 -4.14
CA THR A 220 2.58 12.89 -3.63
C THR A 220 3.17 14.29 -3.59
N ALA A 221 3.39 14.79 -2.38
CA ALA A 221 4.13 16.01 -2.13
C ALA A 221 5.59 15.88 -2.58
N VAL A 222 6.34 16.94 -2.81
CA VAL A 222 5.94 18.16 -3.49
C VAL A 222 6.43 18.05 -4.94
N SER A 223 5.73 18.66 -5.89
CA SER A 223 6.09 18.67 -7.31
C SER A 223 6.88 19.93 -7.71
N GLY A 224 7.60 19.85 -8.82
CA GLY A 224 8.28 20.99 -9.44
C GLY A 224 9.63 21.34 -8.81
N GLU A 225 10.11 22.54 -9.11
CA GLU A 225 11.39 23.06 -8.62
C GLU A 225 11.40 23.32 -7.11
N ARG A 226 12.59 23.25 -6.52
CA ARG A 226 12.82 23.46 -5.09
C ARG A 226 12.81 24.94 -4.72
N LYS A 227 11.62 25.53 -4.68
CA LYS A 227 11.38 26.90 -4.22
C LYS A 227 11.11 26.93 -2.72
N GLN A 228 11.39 28.06 -2.06
CA GLN A 228 11.20 28.23 -0.63
C GLN A 228 9.77 27.85 -0.18
N ASP A 229 8.75 28.30 -0.90
CA ASP A 229 7.35 27.97 -0.60
C ASP A 229 7.05 26.46 -0.67
N SER A 230 7.69 25.74 -1.59
CA SER A 230 7.52 24.29 -1.71
C SER A 230 8.23 23.54 -0.58
N ILE A 231 9.36 24.06 -0.10
CA ILE A 231 10.06 23.55 1.09
C ILE A 231 9.21 23.78 2.34
N GLU A 232 8.62 24.98 2.51
CA GLU A 232 7.72 25.26 3.64
C GLU A 232 6.46 24.39 3.62
N ARG A 233 5.89 24.14 2.44
CA ARG A 233 4.77 23.19 2.29
C ARG A 233 5.17 21.78 2.71
N LEU A 234 6.31 21.28 2.23
CA LEU A 234 6.80 19.96 2.62
C LEU A 234 7.08 19.89 4.13
N ARG A 235 7.66 20.95 4.72
CA ARG A 235 7.89 21.07 6.15
C ARG A 235 6.58 20.92 6.92
N ARG A 236 5.53 21.66 6.54
CA ARG A 236 4.21 21.57 7.18
C ARG A 236 3.63 20.16 7.10
N GLU A 237 3.66 19.53 5.92
CA GLU A 237 3.14 18.18 5.73
C GLU A 237 3.88 17.13 6.59
N LEU A 238 5.21 17.22 6.69
CA LEU A 238 5.99 16.28 7.51
C LEU A 238 5.75 16.48 9.00
N THR A 239 5.60 17.74 9.45
CA THR A 239 5.20 18.05 10.83
C THR A 239 3.82 17.48 11.14
N GLU A 240 2.84 17.69 10.27
CA GLU A 240 1.47 17.14 10.42
C GLU A 240 1.49 15.61 10.47
N ARG A 241 2.21 14.94 9.56
CA ARG A 241 2.35 13.47 9.56
C ARG A 241 3.00 12.95 10.85
N SER A 242 4.05 13.62 11.32
CA SER A 242 4.73 13.24 12.57
C SER A 242 3.81 13.37 13.79
N GLN A 243 2.99 14.43 13.84
CA GLN A 243 2.00 14.64 14.90
C GLN A 243 0.88 13.60 14.82
N GLN A 244 0.31 13.39 13.64
CA GLN A 244 -0.73 12.38 13.40
C GLN A 244 -0.27 10.99 13.84
N TRP A 245 0.96 10.60 13.47
CA TRP A 245 1.53 9.32 13.90
C TRP A 245 1.56 9.20 15.43
N THR A 246 1.98 10.27 16.11
CA THR A 246 2.04 10.29 17.58
C THR A 246 0.66 10.15 18.22
N GLU A 247 -0.36 10.79 17.66
CA GLU A 247 -1.74 10.66 18.14
C GLU A 247 -2.30 9.25 17.89
N ILE A 248 -2.02 8.66 16.72
CA ILE A 248 -2.44 7.29 16.40
C ILE A 248 -1.84 6.27 17.37
N GLN A 249 -0.57 6.43 17.75
CA GLN A 249 0.07 5.54 18.73
C GLN A 249 -0.63 5.59 20.10
N LYS A 250 -1.23 6.73 20.49
CA LYS A 250 -1.98 6.84 21.76
C LYS A 250 -3.30 6.07 21.74
N LEU A 251 -3.90 5.86 20.57
CA LEU A 251 -5.17 5.14 20.42
C LEU A 251 -5.02 3.62 20.62
N GLN A 252 -3.79 3.10 20.62
CA GLN A 252 -3.49 1.67 20.81
C GLN A 252 -4.23 0.72 19.87
N ASP A 253 -4.64 1.20 18.69
CA ASP A 253 -5.25 0.40 17.63
C ASP A 253 -4.17 0.03 16.58
N PRO A 254 -3.73 -1.24 16.53
CA PRO A 254 -2.70 -1.67 15.59
C PRO A 254 -3.10 -1.54 14.12
N GLU A 255 -4.39 -1.58 13.78
CA GLU A 255 -4.84 -1.48 12.39
C GLU A 255 -4.69 -0.06 11.83
N LEU A 256 -4.86 0.97 12.68
CA LEU A 256 -4.70 2.37 12.29
C LEU A 256 -3.29 2.68 11.78
N ASN A 257 -2.28 1.97 12.28
CA ASN A 257 -0.87 2.16 11.92
C ASN A 257 -0.59 1.98 10.42
N TYR A 258 -1.47 1.28 9.68
CA TYR A 258 -1.26 0.99 8.26
C TYR A 258 -2.01 1.95 7.33
N TYR A 259 -2.92 2.76 7.86
CA TYR A 259 -3.65 3.76 7.07
C TYR A 259 -2.85 5.06 6.89
N PHE A 260 -1.91 5.32 7.79
CA PHE A 260 -1.12 6.55 7.79
C PHE A 260 0.37 6.27 7.55
N PRO A 261 1.07 7.13 6.79
CA PRO A 261 2.49 6.97 6.56
C PRO A 261 3.30 7.28 7.82
N ARG A 262 4.31 6.44 8.08
CA ARG A 262 5.32 6.68 9.12
C ARG A 262 6.42 7.60 8.60
N VAL A 263 6.78 8.61 9.37
CA VAL A 263 7.92 9.50 9.01
C VAL A 263 9.26 8.77 9.09
N ASP A 264 9.40 7.79 9.99
CA ASP A 264 10.58 6.92 10.13
C ASP A 264 10.47 5.61 9.35
N GLY A 265 9.46 5.51 8.47
CA GLY A 265 9.12 4.29 7.74
C GLY A 265 9.78 4.13 6.37
N ALA A 266 9.36 3.08 5.68
CA ALA A 266 9.73 2.71 4.33
C ALA A 266 9.09 3.60 3.26
N GLU A 267 7.94 4.21 3.55
CA GLU A 267 7.27 5.13 2.61
C GLU A 267 8.10 6.40 2.39
N MET A 268 8.38 6.69 1.13
CA MET A 268 9.12 7.89 0.77
C MET A 268 8.29 9.16 0.96
N TRP A 269 8.88 10.17 1.59
CA TRP A 269 8.18 11.39 1.99
C TRP A 269 7.64 12.20 0.81
N SER A 270 8.46 12.34 -0.24
CA SER A 270 8.17 13.23 -1.34
C SER A 270 8.72 12.78 -2.70
N ARG A 271 8.24 13.41 -3.78
CA ARG A 271 8.80 13.25 -5.13
C ARG A 271 10.27 13.62 -5.20
N TRP A 272 10.69 14.66 -4.50
CA TRP A 272 12.09 15.05 -4.45
C TRP A 272 12.95 13.99 -3.78
N ASP A 273 12.46 13.37 -2.69
CA ASP A 273 13.17 12.27 -2.04
C ASP A 273 13.29 11.07 -2.99
N MET A 274 12.22 10.72 -3.71
CA MET A 274 12.24 9.66 -4.71
C MET A 274 13.18 9.95 -5.89
N GLN A 275 13.31 11.21 -6.31
CA GLN A 275 14.22 11.62 -7.39
C GLN A 275 15.70 11.55 -6.96
N GLU A 276 16.00 11.93 -5.72
CA GLU A 276 17.37 11.87 -5.17
C GLU A 276 17.78 10.45 -4.80
N CYS A 277 16.84 9.67 -4.26
CA CYS A 277 17.04 8.32 -3.78
C CYS A 277 15.88 7.45 -4.27
N PRO A 278 15.93 6.91 -5.50
CA PRO A 278 14.88 6.06 -6.03
C PRO A 278 14.45 4.96 -5.05
N PRO A 279 13.13 4.76 -4.83
CA PRO A 279 12.61 3.73 -3.93
C PRO A 279 12.86 2.33 -4.49
N ASP A 280 12.87 1.31 -3.62
CA ASP A 280 12.95 -0.09 -4.07
C ASP A 280 11.69 -0.50 -4.82
N ILE A 281 10.52 -0.08 -4.34
CA ILE A 281 9.22 -0.32 -4.96
C ILE A 281 8.59 1.02 -5.34
N LEU A 282 8.36 1.26 -6.63
CA LEU A 282 7.59 2.41 -7.10
C LEU A 282 6.16 1.96 -7.41
N ILE A 283 5.16 2.55 -6.75
CA ILE A 283 3.74 2.30 -7.02
C ILE A 283 3.11 3.57 -7.62
N THR A 284 2.51 3.42 -8.80
CA THR A 284 1.95 4.55 -9.57
C THR A 284 0.82 4.11 -10.49
N ASN A 285 0.29 5.05 -11.27
CA ASN A 285 -0.71 4.82 -12.31
C ASN A 285 -0.18 5.20 -13.69
N TYR A 286 -0.87 4.77 -14.75
CA TYR A 286 -0.46 5.06 -16.13
C TYR A 286 -0.28 6.54 -16.42
N SER A 287 -1.20 7.40 -15.96
CA SER A 287 -1.12 8.84 -16.21
C SER A 287 0.13 9.47 -15.60
N MET A 288 0.47 9.07 -14.38
CA MET A 288 1.61 9.59 -13.64
C MET A 288 2.93 9.01 -14.17
N LEU A 289 2.95 7.72 -14.54
CA LEU A 289 4.10 7.13 -15.22
C LEU A 289 4.40 7.87 -16.53
N ASN A 290 3.38 8.17 -17.33
CA ASN A 290 3.57 8.92 -18.56
C ASN A 290 4.17 10.31 -18.29
N ILE A 291 3.68 11.01 -17.27
CA ILE A 291 4.23 12.32 -16.84
C ILE A 291 5.68 12.21 -16.37
N MET A 292 6.10 11.08 -15.76
CA MET A 292 7.50 10.89 -15.35
C MET A 292 8.45 10.64 -16.52
N MET A 293 7.93 10.10 -17.63
CA MET A 293 8.72 9.68 -18.79
C MET A 293 8.80 10.76 -19.89
N MET A 294 7.96 11.80 -19.80
CA MET A 294 7.99 12.99 -20.64
C MET A 294 8.90 14.06 -20.06
#